data_AF-A0A6L9QBU0-F1
#
_entry.id   AF-A0A6L9QBU0-F1
#
_cell.length_a   1.000
_cell.length_b   1.000
_cell.length_c   1.000
_cell.angle_alpha   90.00
_cell.angle_beta   90.00
_cell.angle_gamma   90.00
#
_symmetry.space_group_name_H-M   'P 1'
#
loop_
_entity.id
_entity.type
_entity.pdbx_description
1 polymer ?
#
loop_
_entity_poly.entity_id
_entity_poly.type
_entity_poly.pdbx_seq_one_letter_code
_entity_poly.pdbx_strand_id
1 'polypeptide(L)' 'PTGLGQARNNVLVNAADALIAVGGSWGTLSEIALAMRGGRIPVVQVGGWRVHDEEGRPVGGIVHAADPAAAVAATGLWD' A
#
# COMPACT_ATOMS: atom_id res chain seq x y z
N PRO A 1 23.72 2.70 7.29
CA PRO A 1 22.73 2.43 6.22
C PRO A 1 22.17 3.75 5.66
N THR A 2 22.65 4.15 4.49
CA THR A 2 22.30 5.43 3.87
C THR A 2 20.84 5.42 3.47
N GLY A 3 20.04 6.39 3.93
CA GLY A 3 18.58 6.51 3.70
C GLY A 3 18.13 6.64 2.24
N LEU A 4 18.99 6.28 1.28
CA LEU A 4 18.73 6.25 -0.16
C LEU A 4 17.70 5.17 -0.55
N GLY A 5 17.65 4.05 0.19
CA GLY A 5 16.58 3.05 0.01
C GLY A 5 15.18 3.62 0.32
N GLN A 6 15.08 4.43 1.38
CA GLN A 6 13.84 5.12 1.76
C GLN A 6 13.48 6.25 0.79
N ALA A 7 14.48 6.95 0.23
CA ALA A 7 14.28 7.97 -0.79
C ALA A 7 13.67 7.39 -2.09
N ARG A 8 14.12 6.20 -2.53
CA ARG A 8 13.53 5.51 -3.68
C ARG A 8 12.05 5.17 -3.46
N ASN A 9 11.71 4.70 -2.26
CA ASN A 9 10.34 4.31 -1.92
C ASN A 9 9.40 5.52 -1.86
N ASN A 10 9.89 6.66 -1.36
CA ASN A 10 9.15 7.92 -1.44
C ASN A 10 8.92 8.41 -2.87
N VAL A 11 9.90 8.26 -3.77
CA VAL A 11 9.73 8.66 -5.18
C VAL A 11 8.68 7.79 -5.88
N LEU A 12 8.69 6.48 -5.65
CA LEU A 12 7.72 5.54 -6.23
C LEU A 12 6.28 5.88 -5.81
N VAL A 13 6.05 6.04 -4.52
CA VAL A 13 4.72 6.39 -3.99
C VAL A 13 4.26 7.75 -4.49
N ASN A 14 5.19 8.72 -4.63
CA ASN A 14 4.80 10.06 -4.99
C ASN A 14 4.53 10.26 -6.49
N ALA A 15 5.04 9.36 -7.35
CA ALA A 15 4.92 9.41 -8.81
C ALA A 15 3.89 8.42 -9.39
N ALA A 16 3.38 7.49 -8.58
CA ALA A 16 2.38 6.53 -9.01
C ALA A 16 0.95 7.11 -8.89
N ASP A 17 0.02 6.56 -9.67
CA ASP A 17 -1.42 6.85 -9.56
C ASP A 17 -2.15 5.89 -8.60
N ALA A 18 -1.54 4.73 -8.29
CA ALA A 18 -2.03 3.74 -7.34
C ALA A 18 -0.88 2.88 -6.78
N LEU A 19 -1.06 2.32 -5.59
CA LEU A 19 -0.17 1.30 -5.02
C LEU A 19 -0.92 -0.04 -4.91
N ILE A 20 -0.40 -1.10 -5.54
CA ILE A 20 -0.84 -2.48 -5.30
C ILE A 20 0.30 -3.23 -4.58
N ALA A 21 0.12 -3.50 -3.30
CA ALA A 21 1.05 -4.25 -2.48
C ALA A 21 0.74 -5.76 -2.55
N VAL A 22 1.77 -6.59 -2.77
CA VAL A 22 1.65 -8.05 -2.86
C VAL A 22 2.58 -8.69 -1.84
N GLY A 23 2.03 -9.55 -0.97
CA GLY A 23 2.79 -10.24 0.07
C GLY A 23 3.01 -9.42 1.35
N GLY A 24 3.82 -9.95 2.27
CA GLY A 24 3.88 -9.49 3.67
C GLY A 24 5.28 -9.20 4.20
N SER A 25 6.21 -8.70 3.37
CA SER A 25 7.54 -8.33 3.86
C SER A 25 7.53 -7.01 4.64
N TRP A 26 8.52 -6.77 5.50
CA TRP A 26 8.70 -5.49 6.19
C TRP A 26 8.94 -4.31 5.23
N GLY A 27 9.59 -4.57 4.09
CA GLY A 27 9.75 -3.57 3.03
C GLY A 27 8.40 -3.15 2.45
N THR A 28 7.53 -4.13 2.17
CA THR A 28 6.17 -3.92 1.69
C THR A 28 5.34 -3.08 2.67
N LEU A 29 5.40 -3.39 3.97
CA LEU A 29 4.71 -2.60 5.00
C LEU A 29 5.20 -1.14 5.03
N SER A 30 6.50 -0.94 4.86
CA SER A 30 7.09 0.42 4.84
C SER A 30 6.58 1.23 3.65
N GLU A 31 6.45 0.62 2.46
CA GLU A 31 5.89 1.27 1.27
C GLU A 31 4.40 1.59 1.43
N ILE A 32 3.61 0.67 2.00
CA ILE A 32 2.20 0.91 2.37
C ILE A 32 2.10 2.10 3.33
N ALA A 33 2.91 2.13 4.39
CA ALA A 33 2.88 3.21 5.37
C ALA A 33 3.22 4.58 4.75
N LEU A 34 4.16 4.63 3.81
CA LEU A 34 4.49 5.85 3.08
C LEU A 34 3.33 6.31 2.19
N ALA A 35 2.67 5.41 1.47
CA ALA A 35 1.49 5.74 0.65
C ALA A 35 0.31 6.22 1.49
N MET A 36 0.03 5.55 2.61
CA MET A 36 -1.00 5.94 3.56
C MET A 36 -0.72 7.32 4.17
N ARG A 37 0.54 7.63 4.51
CA ARG A 37 0.94 8.96 4.99
C ARG A 37 0.76 10.04 3.93
N GLY A 38 1.02 9.70 2.67
CA GLY A 38 0.82 10.61 1.54
C GLY A 38 -0.67 10.93 1.32
N GLY A 39 -1.55 9.94 1.43
CA GLY A 39 -3.00 10.11 1.33
C GLY A 39 -3.49 10.56 -0.06
N ARG A 40 -2.67 10.39 -1.11
CA ARG A 40 -2.95 10.90 -2.46
C ARG A 40 -3.44 9.85 -3.44
N ILE A 41 -3.12 8.59 -3.21
CA ILE A 41 -3.36 7.49 -4.16
C ILE A 41 -4.07 6.34 -3.46
N PRO A 42 -4.91 5.57 -4.18
CA PRO A 42 -5.49 4.35 -3.65
C PRO A 42 -4.39 3.34 -3.30
N VAL A 43 -4.55 2.71 -2.14
CA VAL A 43 -3.67 1.66 -1.64
C VAL A 43 -4.45 0.36 -1.60
N VAL A 44 -4.05 -0.60 -2.43
CA VAL A 44 -4.67 -1.91 -2.55
C VAL A 44 -3.66 -2.97 -2.12
N GLN A 45 -4.13 -4.03 -1.46
CA GLN A 45 -3.26 -5.13 -1.04
C GLN A 45 -3.85 -6.49 -1.40
N VAL A 46 -3.01 -7.34 -1.97
CA VAL A 46 -3.32 -8.75 -2.27
C VAL A 46 -2.52 -9.66 -1.33
N GLY A 47 -3.23 -10.36 -0.45
CA GLY A 47 -2.60 -11.10 0.67
C GLY A 47 -1.85 -10.18 1.61
N GLY A 48 -0.92 -10.70 2.43
CA GLY A 48 0.02 -9.87 3.20
C GLY A 48 -0.51 -9.32 4.53
N TRP A 49 -0.20 -8.05 4.82
CA TRP A 49 -0.37 -7.45 6.15
C TRP A 49 -1.82 -7.19 6.52
N ARG A 50 -2.14 -7.37 7.81
CA ARG A 50 -3.33 -6.81 8.44
C ARG A 50 -2.85 -5.96 9.59
N VAL A 51 -2.99 -4.64 9.45
CA VAL A 51 -2.55 -3.69 10.47
C VAL A 51 -3.77 -3.30 11.29
N HIS A 52 -3.66 -3.44 12.60
CA HIS A 52 -4.71 -3.12 13.55
C HIS A 52 -4.20 -2.04 14.52
N ASP A 53 -5.11 -1.19 15.00
CA ASP A 53 -4.82 -0.28 16.11
C ASP A 53 -4.74 -1.03 17.45
N GLU A 54 -4.51 -0.28 18.54
CA GLU A 54 -4.37 -0.83 19.89
C GLU A 54 -5.65 -1.57 20.35
N GLU A 55 -6.82 -1.14 19.86
CA GLU A 55 -8.10 -1.77 20.12
C GLU A 55 -8.41 -2.96 19.18
N GLY A 56 -7.48 -3.34 18.31
CA GLY A 56 -7.64 -4.46 17.38
C GLY A 56 -8.49 -4.13 16.15
N ARG A 57 -8.83 -2.86 15.90
CA ARG A 57 -9.61 -2.45 14.74
C ARG A 57 -8.67 -2.30 13.53
N PRO A 58 -9.07 -2.75 12.33
CA PRO A 58 -8.26 -2.56 11.13
C PRO A 58 -8.00 -1.08 10.87
N VAL A 59 -6.76 -0.72 10.56
CA VAL A 59 -6.45 0.63 10.09
C VAL A 59 -7.12 0.88 8.74
N GLY A 60 -7.71 2.06 8.56
CA GLY A 60 -8.44 2.42 7.35
C GLY A 60 -7.55 2.72 6.14
N GLY A 61 -8.18 2.77 4.96
CA GLY A 61 -7.58 3.27 3.72
C GLY A 61 -6.78 2.26 2.90
N ILE A 62 -6.55 1.05 3.42
CA ILE A 62 -6.05 -0.08 2.62
C ILE A 62 -7.25 -0.88 2.11
N VAL A 63 -7.40 -0.98 0.79
CA VAL A 63 -8.39 -1.87 0.17
C VAL A 63 -7.78 -3.26 0.03
N HIS A 64 -8.41 -4.27 0.60
CA HIS A 64 -7.93 -5.65 0.48
C HIS A 64 -8.63 -6.37 -0.67
N ALA A 65 -7.85 -6.82 -1.65
CA ALA A 65 -8.34 -7.56 -2.80
C ALA A 65 -8.02 -9.07 -2.67
N ALA A 66 -8.94 -9.91 -3.13
CA ALA A 66 -8.81 -11.36 -3.06
C ALA A 66 -7.89 -11.93 -4.15
N ASP A 67 -7.78 -11.25 -5.29
CA ASP A 67 -7.06 -11.69 -6.47
C ASP A 67 -6.55 -10.49 -7.29
N PRO A 68 -5.70 -10.71 -8.32
CA PRO A 68 -5.15 -9.63 -9.13
C PRO A 68 -6.20 -8.80 -9.88
N ALA A 69 -7.30 -9.41 -10.35
CA ALA A 69 -8.32 -8.70 -11.12
C ALA A 69 -9.09 -7.73 -10.21
N ALA A 70 -9.48 -8.19 -9.03
CA ALA A 70 -10.08 -7.35 -8.00
C ALA A 70 -9.12 -6.24 -7.54
N ALA A 71 -7.81 -6.49 -7.53
CA ALA A 71 -6.83 -5.49 -7.13
C ALA A 71 -6.73 -4.33 -8.12
N VAL A 72 -6.74 -4.64 -9.42
CA VAL A 72 -6.75 -3.63 -10.49
C VAL A 72 -8.06 -2.85 -10.47
N ALA A 73 -9.21 -3.52 -10.39
CA ALA A 73 -10.51 -2.85 -10.30
C ALA A 73 -10.60 -1.90 -9.09
N ALA A 74 -10.05 -2.32 -7.95
CA ALA A 74 -10.06 -1.54 -6.71
C ALA A 74 -9.25 -0.24 -6.75
N THR A 75 -8.38 -0.03 -7.74
CA THR A 75 -7.70 1.26 -7.90
C THR A 75 -8.61 2.33 -8.49
N GLY A 76 -9.68 1.94 -9.19
CA GLY A 76 -10.56 2.86 -9.92
C GLY A 76 -9.89 3.55 -11.12
N LEU A 77 -8.73 3.08 -11.58
CA LEU A 77 -7.98 3.65 -12.70
C LEU A 77 -8.28 2.99 -14.05
N TRP A 78 -8.96 1.84 -14.05
CA TRP A 78 -9.20 1.04 -15.24
C TRP A 78 -10.67 0.62 -15.29
N ASP A 79 -11.33 0.96 -16.40
CA ASP A 79 -12.65 0.48 -16.81
C ASP A 79 -12.54 -0.82 -17.63
#